data_AF-A0A925MEC6-F1
#
_entry.id   AF-A0A925MEC6-F1
#
_cell.length_a   1.000
_cell.length_b   1.000
_cell.length_c   1.000
_cell.angle_alpha   90.00
_cell.angle_beta   90.00
_cell.angle_gamma   90.00
#
_symmetry.space_group_name_H-M   'P 1'
#
loop_
_entity.id
_entity.type
_entity.pdbx_description
1 polymer ?
#
loop_
_entity_poly.entity_id
_entity_poly.type
_entity_poly.pdbx_seq_one_letter_code
_entity_poly.pdbx_strand_id
1 'polypeptide(L)'
;MSESGKQSESAKQLAAAEEQAKERFERAMNELREGAYRFSSRARGQSELIIEELIDPEGDTVASIAEVEGDQGAVALSQSLELITFDTWLFGQIGDKDELDLKAEEHWEVWFSYGAWIGETMRRRHGGHWLMMGDDPHTWRVGFSKIFLEIAPFVFAEQLLRMGSGATRKMVSEIERVRQLHVEQTERDKGQSLDRFLAQHYIRLHTVPLGQWMAMDFAHLAKMWNDAPCAELIADIQEKGPRLGPQNNQVVDQVVGALIRAKQDEPVAKQTNDRGLFEAVAQIVGLRRATAPLAIDILERVVVPAMHVGMPDSFPPLDDDDLTNLRKGIELFVFFVEVIPHQHQADDEGFLGSIPHDQLSTPYADRNTLEIGKGDWVVVNPAYFAPMLKDLDPAKLLDKYDDFVKYVG
;
A
#
# COMPACT_ATOMS: atom_id res chain seq x y z
N MET A 1 -40.11 9.16 17.91
CA MET A 1 -39.37 10.44 18.02
C MET A 1 -38.01 10.22 18.70
N SER A 2 -37.10 9.43 18.14
CA SER A 2 -35.75 9.23 18.72
C SER A 2 -34.60 9.10 17.71
N GLU A 3 -34.86 9.23 16.42
CA GLU A 3 -33.80 9.13 15.38
C GLU A 3 -33.12 10.48 15.11
N SER A 4 -33.86 11.61 15.18
CA SER A 4 -33.27 12.93 14.92
C SER A 4 -32.29 13.42 16.00
N GLY A 5 -32.35 12.85 17.21
CA GLY A 5 -31.43 13.16 18.31
C GLY A 5 -30.05 12.51 18.12
N LYS A 6 -30.03 11.23 17.73
CA LYS A 6 -28.81 10.44 17.51
C LYS A 6 -27.97 10.93 16.33
N GLN A 7 -28.61 11.37 15.24
CA GLN A 7 -27.90 11.97 14.10
C GLN A 7 -27.15 13.26 14.48
N SER A 8 -27.71 14.09 15.37
CA SER A 8 -27.05 15.33 15.82
C SER A 8 -25.88 15.08 16.78
N GLU A 9 -25.93 13.99 17.54
CA GLU A 9 -24.87 13.61 18.47
C GLU A 9 -23.69 12.97 17.73
N SER A 10 -23.97 12.11 16.75
CA SER A 10 -22.97 11.56 15.82
C SER A 10 -22.24 12.67 15.04
N ALA A 11 -22.96 13.65 14.51
CA ALA A 11 -22.35 14.78 13.80
C ALA A 11 -21.45 15.63 14.71
N LYS A 12 -21.83 15.83 15.98
CA LYS A 12 -20.99 16.53 16.97
C LYS A 12 -19.76 15.73 17.36
N GLN A 13 -19.88 14.40 17.50
CA GLN A 13 -18.75 13.52 17.77
C GLN A 13 -17.78 13.48 16.59
N LEU A 14 -18.28 13.46 15.36
CA LEU A 14 -17.47 13.53 14.14
C LEU A 14 -16.71 14.85 14.08
N ALA A 15 -17.39 15.99 14.26
CA ALA A 15 -16.75 17.31 14.25
C ALA A 15 -15.69 17.46 15.35
N ALA A 16 -15.95 16.95 16.56
CA ALA A 16 -14.97 16.94 17.64
C ALA A 16 -13.76 16.04 17.33
N ALA A 17 -13.98 14.89 16.69
CA ALA A 17 -12.92 14.00 16.25
C ALA A 17 -12.06 14.62 15.12
N GLU A 18 -12.70 15.32 14.18
CA GLU A 18 -12.02 16.09 13.12
C GLU A 18 -11.17 17.23 13.70
N GLU A 19 -11.70 17.98 14.67
CA GLU A 19 -10.96 19.06 15.33
C GLU A 19 -9.75 18.51 16.11
N GLN A 20 -9.93 17.43 16.88
CA GLN A 20 -8.82 16.75 17.56
C GLN A 20 -7.79 16.15 16.59
N ALA A 21 -8.23 15.62 15.43
CA ALA A 21 -7.32 15.14 14.40
C ALA A 21 -6.50 16.30 13.80
N LYS A 22 -7.15 17.45 13.56
CA LYS A 22 -6.49 18.65 13.06
C LYS A 22 -5.46 19.19 14.05
N GLU A 23 -5.81 19.33 15.32
CA GLU A 23 -4.88 19.78 16.37
C GLU A 23 -3.67 18.85 16.49
N ARG A 24 -3.90 17.53 16.46
CA ARG A 24 -2.82 16.53 16.47
C ARG A 24 -1.90 16.68 15.26
N PHE A 25 -2.48 16.83 14.08
CA PHE A 25 -1.73 17.03 12.84
C PHE A 25 -0.90 18.31 12.89
N GLU A 26 -1.48 19.43 13.33
CA GLU A 26 -0.76 20.71 13.44
C GLU A 26 0.39 20.64 14.44
N ARG A 27 0.18 20.00 15.60
CA ARG A 27 1.24 19.76 16.59
C ARG A 27 2.37 18.91 16.00
N ALA A 28 2.05 17.78 15.39
CA ALA A 28 3.03 16.89 14.77
C ALA A 28 3.80 17.60 13.64
N MET A 29 3.11 18.39 12.82
CA MET A 29 3.74 19.19 11.76
C MET A 29 4.71 20.25 12.31
N ASN A 30 4.37 20.90 13.43
CA ASN A 30 5.25 21.86 14.07
C ASN A 30 6.49 21.17 14.64
N GLU A 31 6.30 20.10 15.42
CA GLU A 31 7.39 19.32 16.00
C GLU A 31 8.33 18.77 14.93
N LEU A 32 7.78 18.28 13.82
CA LEU A 32 8.53 17.79 12.67
C LEU A 32 9.36 18.90 12.03
N ARG A 33 8.76 20.07 11.75
CA ARG A 33 9.48 21.20 11.14
C ARG A 33 10.57 21.74 12.06
N GLU A 34 10.31 21.80 13.36
CA GLU A 34 11.28 22.17 14.37
C GLU A 34 12.40 21.13 14.47
N GLY A 35 12.08 19.83 14.46
CA GLY A 35 13.06 18.74 14.41
C GLY A 35 13.99 18.86 13.21
N ALA A 36 13.43 19.05 12.01
CA ALA A 36 14.21 19.24 10.79
C ALA A 36 15.14 20.46 10.88
N TYR A 37 14.63 21.60 11.37
CA TYR A 37 15.44 22.81 11.55
C TYR A 37 16.54 22.64 12.61
N ARG A 38 16.21 22.02 13.74
CA ARG A 38 17.16 21.72 14.83
C ARG A 38 18.29 20.81 14.33
N PHE A 39 17.97 19.81 13.49
CA PHE A 39 18.96 18.94 12.89
C PHE A 39 19.94 19.72 11.99
N SER A 40 19.44 20.48 11.00
CA SER A 40 20.30 21.28 10.12
C SER A 40 21.13 22.31 10.90
N SER A 41 20.52 22.98 11.88
CA SER A 41 21.20 23.97 12.73
C SER A 41 22.31 23.34 13.57
N ARG A 42 22.06 22.17 14.16
CA ARG A 42 23.05 21.43 14.95
C ARG A 42 24.20 20.92 14.09
N ALA A 43 23.91 20.36 12.92
CA ALA A 43 24.93 19.95 11.96
C ALA A 43 25.83 21.15 11.61
N ARG A 44 25.24 22.26 11.17
CA ARG A 44 25.98 23.47 10.84
C ARG A 44 26.81 24.02 12.01
N GLY A 45 26.24 24.05 13.20
CA GLY A 45 26.91 24.60 14.38
C GLY A 45 28.04 23.73 14.94
N GLN A 46 28.00 22.42 14.71
CA GLN A 46 28.94 21.46 15.31
C GLN A 46 29.96 20.87 14.32
N SER A 47 29.61 20.77 13.04
CA SER A 47 30.48 20.24 12.00
C SER A 47 30.80 21.25 10.89
N GLU A 48 30.28 22.48 10.98
CA GLU A 48 30.39 23.52 9.94
C GLU A 48 29.76 23.14 8.59
N LEU A 49 29.08 22.00 8.52
CA LEU A 49 28.46 21.49 7.30
C LEU A 49 27.10 22.11 7.02
N ILE A 50 26.87 22.46 5.76
CA ILE A 50 25.54 22.76 5.24
C ILE A 50 25.02 21.47 4.61
N ILE A 51 24.24 20.71 5.37
CA ILE A 51 23.83 19.35 5.00
C ILE A 51 22.92 19.31 3.77
N GLU A 52 22.29 20.42 3.42
CA GLU A 52 21.54 20.58 2.17
C GLU A 52 22.46 20.57 0.93
N GLU A 53 23.73 20.99 1.05
CA GLU A 53 24.71 20.98 -0.05
C GLU A 53 25.17 19.55 -0.39
N LEU A 54 25.11 18.62 0.58
CA LEU A 54 25.45 17.20 0.37
C LEU A 54 24.57 16.51 -0.67
N ILE A 55 23.36 17.05 -0.89
CA ILE A 55 22.36 16.48 -1.81
C ILE A 55 22.06 17.41 -2.98
N ASP A 56 22.76 18.55 -3.09
CA ASP A 56 22.65 19.48 -4.21
C ASP A 56 23.09 18.75 -5.49
N PRO A 57 22.28 18.69 -6.56
CA PRO A 57 22.68 17.94 -7.74
C PRO A 57 23.85 18.60 -8.50
N GLU A 58 24.14 19.87 -8.23
CA GLU A 58 25.33 20.58 -8.73
C GLU A 58 26.50 20.54 -7.73
N GLY A 59 26.30 19.92 -6.56
CA GLY A 59 27.30 19.82 -5.50
C GLY A 59 28.33 18.72 -5.73
N ASP A 60 29.55 18.96 -5.25
CA ASP A 60 30.69 18.05 -5.37
C ASP A 60 30.38 16.64 -4.81
N THR A 61 29.58 16.59 -3.74
CA THR A 61 29.17 15.32 -3.12
C THR A 61 28.34 14.45 -4.06
N VAL A 62 27.34 15.00 -4.76
CA VAL A 62 26.51 14.23 -5.70
C VAL A 62 27.32 13.84 -6.94
N ALA A 63 28.14 14.76 -7.47
CA ALA A 63 29.04 14.48 -8.59
C ALA A 63 30.00 13.31 -8.28
N SER A 64 30.59 13.30 -7.08
CA SER A 64 31.50 12.24 -6.63
C SER A 64 30.84 10.86 -6.51
N ILE A 65 29.52 10.79 -6.31
CA ILE A 65 28.78 9.54 -6.25
C ILE A 65 28.49 9.02 -7.66
N ALA A 66 28.14 9.90 -8.60
CA ALA A 66 27.82 9.55 -9.98
C ALA A 66 29.03 9.03 -10.78
N GLU A 67 30.24 9.54 -10.53
CA GLU A 67 31.46 9.14 -11.25
C GLU A 67 31.93 7.70 -10.93
N VAL A 68 31.34 7.05 -9.92
CA VAL A 68 31.96 5.91 -9.22
C VAL A 68 31.17 4.60 -9.37
N GLU A 69 30.11 4.56 -10.18
CA GLU A 69 29.30 3.36 -10.45
C GLU A 69 30.03 2.22 -11.23
N GLY A 70 31.37 2.25 -11.35
CA GLY A 70 32.15 1.30 -12.16
C GLY A 70 33.29 0.52 -11.47
N ASP A 71 33.78 0.92 -10.28
CA ASP A 71 34.96 0.27 -9.65
C ASP A 71 34.92 0.28 -8.11
N GLN A 72 34.72 -0.89 -7.50
CA GLN A 72 34.64 -1.06 -6.03
C GLN A 72 35.94 -0.71 -5.28
N GLY A 73 37.10 -0.67 -5.96
CA GLY A 73 38.36 -0.25 -5.35
C GLY A 73 38.51 1.28 -5.27
N ALA A 74 37.97 2.00 -6.25
CA ALA A 74 37.94 3.46 -6.28
C ALA A 74 36.86 4.04 -5.34
N VAL A 75 35.79 3.28 -5.11
CA VAL A 75 34.65 3.59 -4.21
C VAL A 75 35.08 4.03 -2.79
N ALA A 76 36.12 3.43 -2.22
CA ALA A 76 36.56 3.75 -0.86
C ALA A 76 37.44 5.01 -0.79
N LEU A 77 38.00 5.45 -1.91
CA LEU A 77 38.96 6.57 -1.99
C LEU A 77 38.34 7.86 -2.53
N SER A 78 37.13 7.81 -3.08
CA SER A 78 36.45 8.94 -3.73
C SER A 78 35.37 9.61 -2.84
N GLN A 79 35.33 9.33 -1.54
CA GLN A 79 34.35 9.98 -0.66
C GLN A 79 34.71 11.45 -0.47
N SER A 80 33.75 12.35 -0.71
CA SER A 80 33.93 13.77 -0.40
C SER A 80 34.23 13.95 1.09
N LEU A 81 35.07 14.92 1.42
CA LEU A 81 35.40 15.23 2.82
C LEU A 81 34.15 15.59 3.62
N GLU A 82 33.15 16.19 2.96
CA GLU A 82 31.86 16.55 3.54
C GLU A 82 31.05 15.32 3.94
N LEU A 83 31.01 14.27 3.10
CA LEU A 83 30.36 13.00 3.44
C LEU A 83 31.01 12.35 4.67
N ILE A 84 32.34 12.31 4.72
CA ILE A 84 33.09 11.74 5.84
C ILE A 84 32.81 12.53 7.12
N THR A 85 32.82 13.86 7.01
CA THR A 85 32.57 14.77 8.14
C THR A 85 31.14 14.60 8.64
N PHE A 86 30.16 14.46 7.75
CA PHE A 86 28.77 14.26 8.13
C PHE A 86 28.53 12.88 8.75
N ASP A 87 29.06 11.79 8.17
CA ASP A 87 28.99 10.45 8.77
C ASP A 87 29.58 10.47 10.19
N THR A 88 30.79 11.02 10.34
CA THR A 88 31.48 11.09 11.64
C THR A 88 30.65 11.89 12.66
N TRP A 89 30.13 13.04 12.25
CA TRP A 89 29.29 13.86 13.12
C TRP A 89 27.99 13.16 13.50
N LEU A 90 27.27 12.59 12.52
CA LEU A 90 25.97 11.94 12.71
C LEU A 90 26.06 10.77 13.68
N PHE A 91 27.02 9.86 13.47
CA PHE A 91 27.22 8.72 14.36
C PHE A 91 27.78 9.11 15.72
N GLY A 92 28.57 10.17 15.79
CA GLY A 92 28.97 10.77 17.07
C GLY A 92 27.78 11.23 17.92
N GLN A 93 26.61 11.51 17.34
CA GLN A 93 25.42 11.88 18.09
C GLN A 93 24.73 10.70 18.79
N ILE A 94 25.01 9.46 18.37
CA ILE A 94 24.45 8.22 18.95
C ILE A 94 25.32 7.72 20.13
N GLY A 95 26.51 8.32 20.34
CA GLY A 95 27.39 8.06 21.48
C GLY A 95 28.08 6.69 21.47
N ASP A 96 28.60 6.28 22.63
CA ASP A 96 29.36 5.04 22.83
C ASP A 96 28.50 3.77 22.90
N LYS A 97 27.19 3.85 22.65
CA LYS A 97 26.35 2.64 22.66
C LYS A 97 26.58 1.84 21.39
N ASP A 98 26.75 0.53 21.55
CA ASP A 98 26.99 -0.40 20.44
C ASP A 98 25.85 -0.38 19.40
N GLU A 99 24.63 0.02 19.79
CA GLU A 99 23.44 0.02 18.92
C GLU A 99 22.47 1.19 19.21
N LEU A 100 21.67 1.53 18.19
CA LEU A 100 20.57 2.50 18.29
C LEU A 100 19.46 1.97 19.22
N ASP A 101 19.29 2.62 20.38
CA ASP A 101 18.20 2.39 21.34
C ASP A 101 17.19 3.55 21.36
N LEU A 102 16.07 3.40 20.65
CA LEU A 102 15.02 4.41 20.57
C LEU A 102 14.24 4.62 21.90
N LYS A 103 14.52 3.83 22.94
CA LYS A 103 13.99 4.09 24.30
C LYS A 103 14.82 5.13 25.05
N ALA A 104 16.06 5.39 24.60
CA ALA A 104 16.88 6.46 25.13
C ALA A 104 16.50 7.79 24.45
N GLU A 105 16.16 8.79 25.27
CA GLU A 105 15.71 10.12 24.80
C GLU A 105 16.71 10.76 23.82
N GLU A 106 18.00 10.62 24.09
CA GLU A 106 19.11 11.15 23.29
C GLU A 106 19.11 10.56 21.86
N HIS A 107 18.90 9.24 21.75
CA HIS A 107 18.86 8.53 20.48
C HIS A 107 17.56 8.81 19.74
N TRP A 108 16.46 8.88 20.48
CA TRP A 108 15.15 9.23 19.92
C TRP A 108 15.19 10.62 19.28
N GLU A 109 15.77 11.62 19.95
CA GLU A 109 15.85 12.99 19.43
C GLU A 109 16.68 13.08 18.15
N VAL A 110 17.81 12.36 18.10
CA VAL A 110 18.65 12.27 16.88
C VAL A 110 17.89 11.59 15.75
N TRP A 111 17.29 10.43 16.01
CA TRP A 111 16.50 9.68 15.04
C TRP A 111 15.33 10.50 14.50
N PHE A 112 14.56 11.12 15.39
CA PHE A 112 13.39 11.92 15.03
C PHE A 112 13.81 13.13 14.19
N SER A 113 14.78 13.90 14.67
CA SER A 113 15.22 15.12 13.98
C SER A 113 15.87 14.80 12.63
N TYR A 114 16.59 13.67 12.51
CA TYR A 114 17.18 13.21 11.25
C TYR A 114 16.10 12.76 10.26
N GLY A 115 15.14 11.94 10.68
CA GLY A 115 14.01 11.52 9.86
C GLY A 115 13.14 12.70 9.41
N ALA A 116 12.90 13.66 10.30
CA ALA A 116 12.20 14.89 9.99
C ALA A 116 12.95 15.74 8.96
N TRP A 117 14.27 15.87 9.09
CA TRP A 117 15.10 16.57 8.10
C TRP A 117 15.07 15.89 6.73
N ILE A 118 15.23 14.57 6.64
CA ILE A 118 15.13 13.83 5.37
C ILE A 118 13.77 14.10 4.73
N GLY A 119 12.68 13.93 5.49
CA GLY A 119 11.32 14.10 4.97
C GLY A 119 11.01 15.53 4.53
N GLU A 120 11.35 16.55 5.33
CA GLU A 120 11.14 17.96 4.96
C GLU A 120 11.98 18.37 3.76
N THR A 121 13.22 17.92 3.69
CA THR A 121 14.12 18.20 2.58
C THR A 121 13.56 17.64 1.28
N MET A 122 13.14 16.37 1.29
CA MET A 122 12.50 15.73 0.14
C MET A 122 11.20 16.44 -0.27
N ARG A 123 10.34 16.76 0.70
CA ARG A 123 9.07 17.45 0.45
C ARG A 123 9.26 18.84 -0.13
N ARG A 124 10.23 19.62 0.37
CA ARG A 124 10.51 20.99 -0.11
C ARG A 124 11.12 20.97 -1.51
N ARG A 125 12.02 20.03 -1.79
CA ARG A 125 12.72 19.95 -3.07
C ARG A 125 11.84 19.45 -4.19
N HIS A 126 10.97 18.48 -3.91
CA HIS A 126 10.20 17.78 -4.94
C HIS A 126 8.72 18.13 -4.97
N GLY A 127 8.21 18.81 -3.93
CA GLY A 127 6.78 18.98 -3.73
C GLY A 127 6.16 17.70 -3.16
N GLY A 128 5.19 17.85 -2.25
CA GLY A 128 4.55 16.71 -1.64
C GLY A 128 3.84 17.04 -0.33
N HIS A 129 3.29 16.00 0.28
CA HIS A 129 2.43 16.09 1.44
C HIS A 129 2.86 15.08 2.50
N TRP A 130 2.90 15.51 3.76
CA TRP A 130 3.01 14.59 4.88
C TRP A 130 1.70 13.85 5.08
N LEU A 131 1.80 12.54 5.31
CA LEU A 131 0.72 11.63 5.59
C LEU A 131 0.98 11.04 6.97
N MET A 132 0.18 11.47 7.95
CA MET A 132 0.33 11.09 9.35
C MET A 132 -0.88 10.28 9.77
N MET A 133 -0.75 8.95 9.71
CA MET A 133 -1.85 8.02 10.00
C MET A 133 -2.00 7.72 11.51
N GLY A 134 -1.19 8.37 12.35
CA GLY A 134 -1.18 8.22 13.80
C GLY A 134 -0.12 9.09 14.46
N ASP A 135 0.07 8.92 15.77
CA ASP A 135 1.07 9.70 16.54
C ASP A 135 2.48 9.09 16.47
N ASP A 136 2.63 7.87 15.96
CA ASP A 136 3.93 7.19 15.82
C ASP A 136 4.67 7.62 14.54
N PRO A 137 5.85 8.28 14.64
CA PRO A 137 6.61 8.73 13.48
C PRO A 137 7.05 7.60 12.53
N HIS A 138 7.14 6.34 12.99
CA HIS A 138 7.43 5.20 12.10
C HIS A 138 6.36 5.01 11.02
N THR A 139 5.13 5.46 11.28
CA THR A 139 4.00 5.36 10.35
C THR A 139 3.90 6.56 9.41
N TRP A 140 4.65 7.64 9.66
CA TRP A 140 4.54 8.85 8.87
C TRP A 140 5.20 8.66 7.49
N ARG A 141 4.56 9.21 6.47
CA ARG A 141 5.01 9.11 5.07
C ARG A 141 5.05 10.48 4.41
N VAL A 142 5.88 10.62 3.39
CA VAL A 142 5.85 11.75 2.46
C VAL A 142 5.44 11.21 1.10
N GLY A 143 4.26 11.61 0.63
CA GLY A 143 3.80 11.36 -0.74
C GLY A 143 4.18 12.53 -1.65
N PHE A 144 4.68 12.25 -2.86
CA PHE A 144 5.08 13.28 -3.81
C PHE A 144 3.93 13.71 -4.72
N SER A 145 3.90 14.99 -5.10
CA SER A 145 2.80 15.53 -5.92
C SER A 145 2.92 15.20 -7.41
N LYS A 146 4.14 14.96 -7.91
CA LYS A 146 4.42 14.78 -9.34
C LYS A 146 4.56 13.32 -9.76
N ILE A 147 5.14 12.49 -8.90
CA ILE A 147 5.28 11.04 -9.11
C ILE A 147 4.46 10.28 -8.07
N PHE A 148 3.93 9.12 -8.44
CA PHE A 148 3.19 8.27 -7.51
C PHE A 148 4.17 7.44 -6.68
N LEU A 149 4.70 8.04 -5.62
CA LEU A 149 5.68 7.43 -4.74
C LEU A 149 5.51 8.02 -3.33
N GLU A 150 5.62 7.16 -2.34
CA GLU A 150 5.76 7.56 -0.95
C GLU A 150 7.09 7.08 -0.37
N ILE A 151 7.62 7.85 0.58
CA ILE A 151 8.77 7.44 1.39
C ILE A 151 8.38 7.43 2.85
N ALA A 152 9.10 6.62 3.64
CA ALA A 152 8.99 6.51 5.09
C ALA A 152 10.25 7.10 5.75
N PRO A 153 10.34 8.42 5.98
CA PRO A 153 11.61 9.07 6.33
C PRO A 153 12.19 8.58 7.66
N PHE A 154 11.34 8.29 8.65
CA PHE A 154 11.78 7.83 9.96
C PHE A 154 12.27 6.39 9.95
N VAL A 155 11.61 5.50 9.20
CA VAL A 155 12.09 4.13 8.98
C VAL A 155 13.41 4.15 8.22
N PHE A 156 13.53 5.01 7.21
CA PHE A 156 14.77 5.17 6.47
C PHE A 156 15.90 5.73 7.34
N ALA A 157 15.65 6.76 8.14
CA ALA A 157 16.60 7.30 9.11
C ALA A 157 17.06 6.23 10.11
N GLU A 158 16.15 5.42 10.64
CA GLU A 158 16.50 4.32 11.54
C GLU A 158 17.44 3.32 10.86
N GLN A 159 17.12 2.91 9.63
CA GLN A 159 17.96 1.99 8.85
C GLN A 159 19.37 2.57 8.62
N LEU A 160 19.45 3.87 8.31
CA LEU A 160 20.73 4.56 8.11
C LEU A 160 21.55 4.62 9.40
N LEU A 161 20.92 5.00 10.52
CA LEU A 161 21.56 5.08 11.83
C LEU A 161 22.04 3.69 12.33
N ARG A 162 21.30 2.62 12.01
CA ARG A 162 21.71 1.24 12.32
C ARG A 162 22.80 0.70 11.42
N MET A 163 22.95 1.22 10.20
CA MET A 163 23.93 0.73 9.23
C MET A 163 25.36 1.18 9.56
N GLY A 164 25.55 2.35 10.18
CA GLY A 164 26.88 2.89 10.45
C GLY A 164 27.55 3.46 9.19
N SER A 165 28.85 3.25 9.05
CA SER A 165 29.66 3.79 7.94
C SER A 165 29.03 3.53 6.57
N GLY A 166 28.97 4.57 5.72
CA GLY A 166 28.36 4.50 4.39
C GLY A 166 26.86 4.84 4.36
N ALA A 167 26.25 5.13 5.51
CA ALA A 167 24.88 5.61 5.59
C ALA A 167 24.64 6.88 4.79
N THR A 168 25.50 7.88 4.93
CA THR A 168 25.29 9.14 4.21
C THR A 168 25.37 8.94 2.70
N ARG A 169 26.26 8.07 2.22
CA ARG A 169 26.31 7.76 0.78
C ARG A 169 24.99 7.14 0.29
N LYS A 170 24.46 6.18 1.03
CA LYS A 170 23.15 5.56 0.72
C LYS A 170 22.01 6.58 0.77
N MET A 171 22.04 7.48 1.75
CA MET A 171 21.09 8.58 1.89
C MET A 171 21.12 9.48 0.65
N VAL A 172 22.28 10.00 0.26
CA VAL A 172 22.42 10.88 -0.91
C VAL A 172 21.97 10.16 -2.19
N SER A 173 22.37 8.89 -2.35
CA SER A 173 22.00 8.09 -3.52
C SER A 173 20.48 7.88 -3.65
N GLU A 174 19.77 7.58 -2.55
CA GLU A 174 18.31 7.42 -2.58
C GLU A 174 17.58 8.75 -2.82
N ILE A 175 18.06 9.83 -2.22
CA ILE A 175 17.52 11.19 -2.46
C ILE A 175 17.68 11.55 -3.94
N GLU A 176 18.85 11.27 -4.52
CA GLU A 176 19.16 11.53 -5.91
C GLU A 176 18.32 10.65 -6.86
N ARG A 177 18.13 9.36 -6.53
CA ARG A 177 17.23 8.46 -7.27
C ARG A 177 15.80 9.02 -7.35
N VAL A 178 15.28 9.53 -6.23
CA VAL A 178 13.94 10.15 -6.22
C VAL A 178 13.92 11.43 -7.05
N ARG A 179 14.96 12.26 -7.02
CA ARG A 179 15.09 13.43 -7.90
C ARG A 179 15.06 13.03 -9.38
N GLN A 180 15.82 12.01 -9.77
CA GLN A 180 15.86 11.52 -11.15
C GLN A 180 14.47 11.08 -11.64
N LEU A 181 13.71 10.35 -10.82
CA LEU A 181 12.32 9.99 -11.14
C LEU A 181 11.43 11.22 -11.39
N HIS A 182 11.64 12.32 -10.64
CA HIS A 182 10.91 13.57 -10.87
C HIS A 182 11.31 14.25 -12.18
N VAL A 183 12.60 14.19 -12.56
CA VAL A 183 13.08 14.72 -13.85
C VAL A 183 12.49 13.91 -15.00
N GLU A 184 12.59 12.58 -14.95
CA GLU A 184 12.00 11.69 -15.95
C GLU A 184 10.49 11.94 -16.12
N GLN A 185 9.77 12.13 -15.01
CA GLN A 185 8.36 12.46 -15.08
C GLN A 185 8.10 13.84 -15.70
N THR A 186 8.94 14.83 -15.39
CA THR A 186 8.85 16.17 -16.00
C THR A 186 9.12 16.12 -17.51
N GLU A 187 10.06 15.28 -17.96
CA GLU A 187 10.34 15.03 -19.37
C GLU A 187 9.15 14.35 -20.06
N ARG A 188 8.55 13.33 -19.44
CA ARG A 188 7.31 12.70 -19.92
C ARG A 188 6.15 13.71 -20.03
N ASP A 189 6.13 14.68 -19.12
CA ASP A 189 5.15 15.75 -19.09
C ASP A 189 5.50 16.92 -20.03
N LYS A 190 6.51 16.74 -20.90
CA LYS A 190 6.97 17.74 -21.89
C LYS A 190 7.34 19.07 -21.24
N GLY A 191 7.94 19.01 -20.04
CA GLY A 191 8.34 20.17 -19.25
C GLY A 191 7.20 20.80 -18.45
N GLN A 192 5.98 20.24 -18.47
CA GLN A 192 4.90 20.72 -17.62
C GLN A 192 5.09 20.20 -16.19
N SER A 193 5.13 21.11 -15.21
CA SER A 193 5.12 20.74 -13.80
C SER A 193 3.68 20.56 -13.33
N LEU A 194 3.15 19.34 -13.48
CA LEU A 194 1.79 18.99 -13.07
C LEU A 194 1.81 18.30 -11.70
N ASP A 195 1.09 18.87 -10.73
CA ASP A 195 0.78 18.18 -9.48
C ASP A 195 -0.39 17.21 -9.74
N ARG A 196 -0.05 15.94 -9.92
CA ARG A 196 -0.96 14.84 -10.25
C ARG A 196 -1.56 14.20 -9.00
N PHE A 197 -0.80 14.16 -7.90
CA PHE A 197 -1.11 13.38 -6.71
C PHE A 197 -1.22 14.25 -5.45
N LEU A 198 -2.45 14.63 -5.12
CA LEU A 198 -2.82 15.23 -3.84
C LEU A 198 -2.74 14.23 -2.67
N ALA A 199 -2.64 14.74 -1.44
CA ALA A 199 -2.65 13.94 -0.20
C ALA A 199 -3.79 12.92 -0.12
N GLN A 200 -4.98 13.29 -0.59
CA GLN A 200 -6.15 12.41 -0.66
C GLN A 200 -5.95 11.15 -1.51
N HIS A 201 -5.13 11.19 -2.57
CA HIS A 201 -4.82 9.97 -3.35
C HIS A 201 -4.01 8.98 -2.53
N TYR A 202 -3.09 9.46 -1.70
CA TYR A 202 -2.28 8.62 -0.83
C TYR A 202 -3.07 8.12 0.39
N ILE A 203 -3.91 8.96 1.00
CA ILE A 203 -4.81 8.52 2.08
C ILE A 203 -5.63 7.33 1.59
N ARG A 204 -6.17 7.39 0.36
CA ARG A 204 -6.90 6.26 -0.22
C ARG A 204 -6.09 4.97 -0.30
N LEU A 205 -4.78 4.99 -0.52
CA LEU A 205 -3.95 3.78 -0.50
C LEU A 205 -3.92 3.10 0.88
N HIS A 206 -3.98 3.90 1.95
CA HIS A 206 -3.85 3.40 3.32
C HIS A 206 -5.20 3.19 4.01
N THR A 207 -6.27 3.82 3.50
CA THR A 207 -7.61 3.75 4.10
C THR A 207 -8.61 2.93 3.32
N VAL A 208 -8.38 2.67 2.02
CA VAL A 208 -9.34 1.89 1.23
C VAL A 208 -9.08 0.41 1.48
N PRO A 209 -10.07 -0.35 1.98
CA PRO A 209 -9.90 -1.78 2.11
C PRO A 209 -9.61 -2.37 0.73
N LEU A 210 -8.55 -3.17 0.65
CA LEU A 210 -8.16 -3.84 -0.57
C LEU A 210 -8.80 -5.23 -0.62
N GLY A 211 -9.39 -5.56 -1.76
CA GLY A 211 -9.86 -6.89 -2.10
C GLY A 211 -8.88 -7.57 -3.05
N GLN A 212 -8.77 -8.89 -2.93
CA GLN A 212 -8.00 -9.72 -3.85
C GLN A 212 -8.83 -10.93 -4.23
N TRP A 213 -8.96 -11.19 -5.53
CA TRP A 213 -9.61 -12.39 -6.03
C TRP A 213 -8.59 -13.51 -6.17
N MET A 214 -8.91 -14.67 -5.60
CA MET A 214 -8.07 -15.86 -5.65
C MET A 214 -8.84 -17.03 -6.25
N ALA A 215 -8.24 -17.67 -7.26
CA ALA A 215 -8.69 -18.95 -7.78
C ALA A 215 -7.96 -20.06 -7.03
N MET A 216 -8.71 -20.88 -6.31
CA MET A 216 -8.20 -21.92 -5.43
C MET A 216 -8.64 -23.31 -5.88
N ASP A 217 -7.76 -24.30 -5.75
CA ASP A 217 -8.09 -25.72 -5.87
C ASP A 217 -8.56 -26.26 -4.52
N PHE A 218 -9.84 -26.01 -4.22
CA PHE A 218 -10.45 -26.45 -2.97
C PHE A 218 -10.53 -27.97 -2.85
N ALA A 219 -10.55 -28.72 -3.95
CA ALA A 219 -10.56 -30.19 -3.90
C ALA A 219 -9.23 -30.73 -3.39
N HIS A 220 -8.11 -30.23 -3.94
CA HIS A 220 -6.79 -30.60 -3.45
C HIS A 220 -6.56 -30.10 -2.02
N LEU A 221 -6.91 -28.86 -1.72
CA LEU A 221 -6.81 -28.29 -0.37
C LEU A 221 -7.60 -29.12 0.65
N ALA A 222 -8.85 -29.47 0.36
CA ALA A 222 -9.69 -30.25 1.26
C ALA A 222 -9.08 -31.62 1.56
N LYS A 223 -8.55 -32.31 0.54
CA LYS A 223 -7.84 -33.58 0.70
C LYS A 223 -6.63 -33.42 1.64
N MET A 224 -5.79 -32.42 1.39
CA MET A 224 -4.55 -32.25 2.16
C MET A 224 -4.80 -31.78 3.60
N TRP A 225 -5.81 -30.91 3.81
CA TRP A 225 -6.10 -30.34 5.12
C TRP A 225 -6.91 -31.29 6.01
N ASN A 226 -7.94 -31.95 5.46
CA ASN A 226 -8.90 -32.73 6.24
C ASN A 226 -8.54 -34.23 6.35
N ASP A 227 -7.92 -34.79 5.31
CA ASP A 227 -7.80 -36.25 5.17
C ASP A 227 -6.35 -36.75 5.20
N ALA A 228 -5.42 -36.03 4.59
CA ALA A 228 -4.03 -36.46 4.50
C ALA A 228 -3.30 -36.36 5.85
N PRO A 229 -2.38 -37.28 6.18
CA PRO A 229 -1.49 -37.13 7.32
C PRO A 229 -0.69 -35.83 7.22
N CYS A 230 -0.41 -35.19 8.36
CA CYS A 230 0.35 -33.93 8.40
C CYS A 230 1.72 -34.02 7.68
N ALA A 231 2.39 -35.18 7.73
CA ALA A 231 3.63 -35.40 6.99
C ALA A 231 3.48 -35.28 5.45
N GLU A 232 2.34 -35.74 4.90
CA GLU A 232 2.04 -35.61 3.47
C GLU A 232 1.77 -34.14 3.10
N LEU A 233 1.07 -33.41 3.97
CA LEU A 233 0.85 -31.97 3.79
C LEU A 233 2.16 -31.18 3.81
N ILE A 234 3.08 -31.49 4.72
CA ILE A 234 4.40 -30.86 4.77
C ILE A 234 5.16 -31.09 3.46
N ALA A 235 5.12 -32.32 2.91
CA ALA A 235 5.77 -32.62 1.65
C ALA A 235 5.17 -31.80 0.48
N ASP A 236 3.84 -31.68 0.42
CA ASP A 236 3.16 -30.88 -0.62
C ASP A 236 3.45 -29.37 -0.48
N ILE A 237 3.57 -28.86 0.75
CA ILE A 237 3.99 -27.47 1.04
C ILE A 237 5.43 -27.25 0.56
N GLN A 238 6.35 -28.17 0.83
CA GLN A 238 7.75 -28.06 0.40
C GLN A 238 7.89 -28.16 -1.12
N GLU A 239 7.06 -28.98 -1.78
CA GLU A 239 7.06 -29.08 -3.24
C GLU A 239 6.53 -27.79 -3.92
N LYS A 240 5.46 -27.21 -3.37
CA LYS A 240 4.77 -26.07 -4.00
C LYS A 240 5.25 -24.71 -3.55
N GLY A 241 5.78 -24.60 -2.33
CA GLY A 241 6.31 -23.37 -1.74
C GLY A 241 7.25 -22.57 -2.65
N PRO A 242 8.23 -23.18 -3.35
CA PRO A 242 9.14 -22.47 -4.25
C PRO A 242 8.45 -21.67 -5.36
N ARG A 243 7.21 -22.01 -5.73
CA ARG A 243 6.43 -21.29 -6.76
C ARG A 243 6.06 -19.87 -6.34
N LEU A 244 6.08 -19.57 -5.05
CA LEU A 244 5.79 -18.24 -4.50
C LEU A 244 6.97 -17.26 -4.67
N GLY A 245 8.14 -17.74 -5.08
CA GLY A 245 9.34 -16.94 -5.28
C GLY A 245 10.22 -16.82 -4.01
N PRO A 246 11.52 -16.51 -4.17
CA PRO A 246 12.50 -16.59 -3.08
C PRO A 246 12.18 -15.72 -1.87
N GLN A 247 11.53 -14.57 -2.09
CA GLN A 247 11.12 -13.63 -1.03
C GLN A 247 10.13 -14.26 -0.03
N ASN A 248 9.43 -15.33 -0.41
CA ASN A 248 8.43 -16.01 0.42
C ASN A 248 8.96 -17.27 1.10
N ASN A 249 10.23 -17.65 0.89
CA ASN A 249 10.81 -18.86 1.47
C ASN A 249 10.73 -18.86 3.01
N GLN A 250 10.97 -17.71 3.65
CA GLN A 250 10.89 -17.59 5.11
C GLN A 250 9.47 -17.92 5.63
N VAL A 251 8.42 -17.54 4.90
CA VAL A 251 7.04 -17.85 5.28
C VAL A 251 6.76 -19.34 5.11
N VAL A 252 7.21 -19.95 4.01
CA VAL A 252 7.08 -21.39 3.78
C VAL A 252 7.78 -22.18 4.91
N ASP A 253 9.01 -21.78 5.28
CA ASP A 253 9.76 -22.41 6.36
C ASP A 253 9.06 -22.28 7.71
N GLN A 254 8.43 -21.13 7.98
CA GLN A 254 7.63 -20.93 9.20
C GLN A 254 6.40 -21.84 9.25
N VAL A 255 5.68 -22.00 8.12
CA VAL A 255 4.53 -22.91 8.03
C VAL A 255 4.97 -24.36 8.26
N VAL A 256 6.05 -24.80 7.59
CA VAL A 256 6.62 -26.14 7.79
C VAL A 256 7.05 -26.32 9.25
N GLY A 257 7.76 -25.35 9.83
CA GLY A 257 8.20 -25.40 11.22
C GLY A 257 7.05 -25.45 12.23
N ALA A 258 5.91 -24.83 11.92
CA ALA A 258 4.69 -24.95 12.72
C ALA A 258 4.10 -26.36 12.65
N LEU A 259 4.02 -26.95 11.44
CA LEU A 259 3.43 -28.27 11.19
C LEU A 259 4.29 -29.44 11.68
N ILE A 260 5.63 -29.31 11.72
CA ILE A 260 6.53 -30.35 12.24
C ILE A 260 6.24 -30.68 13.72
N ARG A 261 5.74 -29.70 14.49
CA ARG A 261 5.39 -29.88 15.91
C ARG A 261 4.04 -30.58 16.12
N ALA A 262 3.24 -30.72 15.07
CA ALA A 262 1.96 -31.43 15.11
C ALA A 262 2.18 -32.96 15.09
N LYS A 263 1.12 -33.73 15.36
CA LYS A 263 1.15 -35.19 15.14
C LYS A 263 1.18 -35.47 13.65
N GLN A 264 2.19 -36.24 13.23
CA GLN A 264 2.53 -36.42 11.82
C GLN A 264 1.62 -37.43 11.09
N ASP A 265 0.99 -38.32 11.83
CA ASP A 265 0.10 -39.40 11.37
C ASP A 265 -1.38 -39.00 11.34
N GLU A 266 -1.73 -37.84 11.90
CA GLU A 266 -3.09 -37.31 11.91
C GLU A 266 -3.24 -36.12 10.95
N PRO A 267 -4.41 -35.90 10.34
CA PRO A 267 -4.70 -34.69 9.56
C PRO A 267 -4.66 -33.42 10.40
N VAL A 268 -4.24 -32.30 9.80
CA VAL A 268 -4.10 -31.01 10.50
C VAL A 268 -5.43 -30.47 10.99
N ALA A 269 -6.51 -30.63 10.20
CA ALA A 269 -7.86 -30.20 10.58
C ALA A 269 -8.37 -30.84 11.88
N LYS A 270 -7.86 -32.01 12.27
CA LYS A 270 -8.22 -32.66 13.55
C LYS A 270 -7.46 -32.14 14.75
N GLN A 271 -6.41 -31.35 14.52
CA GLN A 271 -5.46 -30.91 15.54
C GLN A 271 -5.58 -29.40 15.81
N THR A 272 -6.09 -28.61 14.86
CA THR A 272 -6.21 -27.15 14.99
C THR A 272 -7.37 -26.59 14.18
N ASN A 273 -7.90 -25.45 14.63
CA ASN A 273 -8.88 -24.62 13.91
C ASN A 273 -8.30 -23.23 13.58
N ASP A 274 -6.97 -23.08 13.59
CA ASP A 274 -6.32 -21.80 13.32
C ASP A 274 -6.53 -21.36 11.86
N ARG A 275 -7.29 -20.28 11.67
CA ARG A 275 -7.62 -19.73 10.35
C ARG A 275 -6.38 -19.21 9.62
N GLY A 276 -5.44 -18.58 10.31
CA GLY A 276 -4.22 -18.04 9.70
C GLY A 276 -3.33 -19.14 9.14
N LEU A 277 -3.16 -20.25 9.88
CA LEU A 277 -2.46 -21.44 9.40
C LEU A 277 -3.20 -22.09 8.23
N PHE A 278 -4.52 -22.21 8.30
CA PHE A 278 -5.32 -22.71 7.19
C PHE A 278 -5.11 -21.87 5.93
N GLU A 279 -5.21 -20.54 6.02
CA GLU A 279 -5.03 -19.63 4.89
C GLU A 279 -3.62 -19.67 4.32
N ALA A 280 -2.59 -19.70 5.18
CA ALA A 280 -1.21 -19.81 4.74
C ALA A 280 -0.97 -21.13 3.98
N VAL A 281 -1.48 -22.25 4.50
CA VAL A 281 -1.43 -23.54 3.81
C VAL A 281 -2.21 -23.48 2.50
N ALA A 282 -3.44 -22.95 2.53
CA ALA A 282 -4.29 -22.83 1.36
C ALA A 282 -3.61 -22.05 0.22
N GLN A 283 -2.98 -20.91 0.54
CA GLN A 283 -2.23 -20.12 -0.43
C GLN A 283 -1.03 -20.87 -1.03
N ILE A 284 -0.37 -21.74 -0.25
CA ILE A 284 0.78 -22.52 -0.76
C ILE A 284 0.31 -23.70 -1.63
N VAL A 285 -0.66 -24.48 -1.16
CA VAL A 285 -1.00 -25.77 -1.79
C VAL A 285 -2.17 -25.70 -2.77
N GLY A 286 -3.05 -24.72 -2.59
CA GLY A 286 -4.32 -24.59 -3.31
C GLY A 286 -4.36 -23.42 -4.29
N LEU A 287 -3.50 -22.40 -4.16
CA LEU A 287 -3.56 -21.23 -5.04
C LEU A 287 -3.20 -21.59 -6.49
N ARG A 288 -4.07 -21.19 -7.42
CA ARG A 288 -3.85 -21.32 -8.87
C ARG A 288 -3.52 -19.98 -9.52
N ARG A 289 -4.25 -18.94 -9.13
CA ARG A 289 -4.07 -17.58 -9.64
C ARG A 289 -4.63 -16.58 -8.63
N ALA A 290 -4.02 -15.42 -8.52
CA ALA A 290 -4.59 -14.28 -7.80
C ALA A 290 -4.53 -13.03 -8.68
N THR A 291 -5.45 -12.10 -8.44
CA THR A 291 -5.30 -10.72 -8.94
C THR A 291 -4.27 -9.97 -8.10
N ALA A 292 -3.83 -8.81 -8.56
CA ALA A 292 -3.24 -7.83 -7.64
C ALA A 292 -4.33 -7.37 -6.65
N PRO A 293 -3.95 -6.92 -5.44
CA PRO A 293 -4.88 -6.21 -4.56
C PRO A 293 -5.46 -4.99 -5.26
N LEU A 294 -6.78 -4.83 -5.20
CA LEU A 294 -7.52 -3.71 -5.76
C LEU A 294 -8.39 -3.08 -4.68
N ALA A 295 -8.60 -1.79 -4.76
CA ALA A 295 -9.54 -1.08 -3.92
C ALA A 295 -10.95 -1.70 -4.02
N ILE A 296 -11.58 -2.02 -2.88
CA ILE A 296 -12.90 -2.68 -2.84
C ILE A 296 -13.97 -1.84 -3.52
N ASP A 297 -13.90 -0.51 -3.41
CA ASP A 297 -14.82 0.42 -4.07
C ASP A 297 -14.78 0.30 -5.60
N ILE A 298 -13.61 0.03 -6.19
CA ILE A 298 -13.49 -0.25 -7.62
C ILE A 298 -14.12 -1.60 -7.96
N LEU A 299 -13.97 -2.62 -7.10
CA LEU A 299 -14.67 -3.89 -7.32
C LEU A 299 -16.19 -3.69 -7.31
N GLU A 300 -16.69 -3.02 -6.28
CA GLU A 300 -18.12 -2.79 -6.02
C GLU A 300 -18.78 -1.86 -7.03
N ARG A 301 -18.12 -0.77 -7.44
CA ARG A 301 -18.73 0.27 -8.28
C ARG A 301 -18.42 0.15 -9.76
N VAL A 302 -17.40 -0.61 -10.12
CA VAL A 302 -16.91 -0.68 -11.51
C VAL A 302 -16.88 -2.11 -11.99
N VAL A 303 -16.07 -2.98 -11.37
CA VAL A 303 -15.80 -4.32 -11.92
C VAL A 303 -17.03 -5.21 -11.91
N VAL A 304 -17.71 -5.34 -10.76
CA VAL A 304 -18.87 -6.22 -10.67
C VAL A 304 -20.07 -5.65 -11.43
N PRO A 305 -20.43 -4.34 -11.32
CA PRO A 305 -21.48 -3.75 -12.16
C PRO A 305 -21.23 -3.90 -13.65
N ALA A 306 -19.99 -3.74 -14.13
CA ALA A 306 -19.64 -3.97 -15.53
C ALA A 306 -19.93 -5.41 -16.00
N MET A 307 -19.76 -6.41 -15.12
CA MET A 307 -20.14 -7.79 -15.42
C MET A 307 -21.66 -7.97 -15.53
N HIS A 308 -22.44 -7.21 -14.76
CA HIS A 308 -23.90 -7.23 -14.80
C HIS A 308 -24.47 -6.51 -16.03
N VAL A 309 -23.87 -5.38 -16.42
CA VAL A 309 -24.16 -4.66 -17.66
C VAL A 309 -23.93 -5.57 -18.87
N GLY A 310 -22.86 -6.35 -18.87
CA GLY A 310 -22.53 -7.22 -19.99
C GLY A 310 -22.17 -6.42 -21.23
N MET A 311 -22.64 -6.85 -22.40
CA MET A 311 -22.29 -6.23 -23.69
C MET A 311 -23.50 -5.49 -24.27
N PRO A 312 -23.70 -4.19 -23.97
CA PRO A 312 -24.90 -3.47 -24.39
C PRO A 312 -24.97 -3.27 -25.91
N ASP A 313 -26.16 -3.48 -26.47
CA ASP A 313 -26.43 -3.25 -27.89
C ASP A 313 -26.74 -1.78 -28.21
N SER A 314 -27.35 -1.07 -27.27
CA SER A 314 -27.75 0.33 -27.40
C SER A 314 -27.73 1.04 -26.04
N PHE A 315 -27.63 2.38 -26.07
CA PHE A 315 -27.69 3.21 -24.87
C PHE A 315 -29.11 3.75 -24.66
N PRO A 316 -29.62 3.76 -23.41
CA PRO A 316 -30.92 4.34 -23.11
C PRO A 316 -30.88 5.88 -23.24
N PRO A 317 -32.03 6.53 -23.50
CA PRO A 317 -32.12 7.98 -23.41
C PRO A 317 -31.83 8.45 -21.98
N LEU A 318 -30.95 9.45 -21.85
CA LEU A 318 -30.63 10.07 -20.57
C LEU A 318 -31.77 11.00 -20.12
N ASP A 319 -32.12 10.95 -18.84
CA ASP A 319 -33.08 11.87 -18.24
C ASP A 319 -32.43 13.14 -17.64
N ASP A 320 -33.23 14.01 -17.04
CA ASP A 320 -32.75 15.27 -16.47
C ASP A 320 -31.84 15.06 -15.24
N ASP A 321 -32.01 13.96 -14.50
CA ASP A 321 -31.21 13.62 -13.32
C ASP A 321 -29.83 13.08 -13.75
N ASP A 322 -29.80 12.22 -14.77
CA ASP A 322 -28.60 11.73 -15.43
C ASP A 322 -27.72 12.88 -15.94
N LEU A 323 -28.32 13.82 -16.67
CA LEU A 323 -27.64 15.01 -17.19
C LEU A 323 -27.14 15.92 -16.06
N THR A 324 -27.86 15.95 -14.94
CA THR A 324 -27.44 16.70 -13.74
C THR A 324 -26.23 16.05 -13.08
N ASN A 325 -26.17 14.72 -12.99
CA ASN A 325 -25.03 13.98 -12.45
C ASN A 325 -23.78 14.15 -13.32
N LEU A 326 -23.93 14.10 -14.65
CA LEU A 326 -22.87 14.43 -15.61
C LEU A 326 -22.31 15.84 -15.38
N ARG A 327 -23.18 16.85 -15.23
CA ARG A 327 -22.77 18.24 -14.94
C ARG A 327 -22.04 18.38 -13.60
N LYS A 328 -22.32 17.52 -12.63
CA LYS A 328 -21.64 17.47 -11.33
C LYS A 328 -20.27 16.76 -11.40
N GLY A 329 -19.90 16.19 -12.55
CA GLY A 329 -18.60 15.57 -12.77
C GLY A 329 -18.51 14.15 -12.22
N ILE A 330 -19.59 13.36 -12.30
CA ILE A 330 -19.51 11.91 -12.07
C ILE A 330 -18.48 11.28 -13.00
N GLU A 331 -17.79 10.24 -12.50
CA GLU A 331 -16.84 9.47 -13.31
C GLU A 331 -17.61 8.75 -14.43
N LEU A 332 -17.15 8.87 -15.67
CA LEU A 332 -17.92 8.48 -16.86
C LEU A 332 -18.13 6.96 -16.95
N PHE A 333 -17.20 6.15 -16.50
CA PHE A 333 -17.36 4.69 -16.50
C PHE A 333 -18.33 4.25 -15.40
N VAL A 334 -18.29 4.86 -14.22
CA VAL A 334 -19.31 4.68 -13.18
C VAL A 334 -20.70 5.06 -13.71
N PHE A 335 -20.80 6.19 -14.41
CA PHE A 335 -22.05 6.60 -15.03
C PHE A 335 -22.52 5.63 -16.11
N PHE A 336 -21.60 5.11 -16.94
CA PHE A 336 -21.89 4.06 -17.92
C PHE A 336 -22.53 2.82 -17.29
N VAL A 337 -21.97 2.31 -16.18
CA VAL A 337 -22.53 1.12 -15.52
C VAL A 337 -23.81 1.41 -14.73
N GLU A 338 -24.05 2.66 -14.34
CA GLU A 338 -25.26 3.07 -13.60
C GLU A 338 -26.48 3.22 -14.52
N VAL A 339 -26.32 3.84 -15.70
CA VAL A 339 -27.47 4.12 -16.58
C VAL A 339 -27.81 2.98 -17.51
N ILE A 340 -26.85 2.10 -17.83
CA ILE A 340 -27.09 1.02 -18.78
C ILE A 340 -27.81 -0.14 -18.10
N PRO A 341 -28.94 -0.63 -18.65
CA PRO A 341 -29.67 -1.75 -18.08
C PRO A 341 -28.79 -3.00 -17.95
N HIS A 342 -28.79 -3.60 -16.76
CA HIS A 342 -28.08 -4.85 -16.50
C HIS A 342 -28.67 -6.00 -17.32
N GLN A 343 -27.83 -6.71 -18.07
CA GLN A 343 -28.18 -7.97 -18.75
C GLN A 343 -28.34 -9.12 -17.76
N HIS A 344 -27.65 -9.05 -16.62
CA HIS A 344 -27.70 -10.05 -15.57
C HIS A 344 -28.19 -9.44 -14.26
N GLN A 345 -29.11 -10.12 -13.57
CA GLN A 345 -29.70 -9.64 -12.32
C GLN A 345 -28.63 -9.41 -11.25
N ALA A 346 -28.55 -8.18 -10.74
CA ALA A 346 -27.78 -7.81 -9.55
C ALA A 346 -28.67 -7.86 -8.32
N ASP A 347 -28.10 -8.21 -7.17
CA ASP A 347 -28.73 -8.06 -5.86
C ASP A 347 -28.17 -6.82 -5.17
N ASP A 348 -28.94 -5.73 -5.16
CA ASP A 348 -28.48 -4.42 -4.68
C ASP A 348 -28.09 -4.41 -3.19
N GLU A 349 -28.48 -5.44 -2.42
CA GLU A 349 -28.08 -5.64 -1.01
C GLU A 349 -26.99 -6.72 -0.83
N GLY A 350 -26.46 -7.26 -1.94
CA GLY A 350 -25.47 -8.32 -1.96
C GLY A 350 -24.05 -7.90 -1.58
N PHE A 351 -23.16 -8.87 -1.41
CA PHE A 351 -21.73 -8.63 -1.23
C PHE A 351 -21.15 -7.94 -2.48
N LEU A 352 -20.31 -6.91 -2.27
CA LEU A 352 -19.83 -6.01 -3.33
C LEU A 352 -20.99 -5.43 -4.17
N GLY A 353 -22.12 -5.13 -3.51
CA GLY A 353 -23.26 -4.42 -4.08
C GLY A 353 -24.09 -5.21 -5.10
N SER A 354 -23.84 -6.51 -5.27
CA SER A 354 -24.48 -7.29 -6.34
C SER A 354 -24.50 -8.80 -6.14
N ILE A 355 -23.57 -9.38 -5.38
CA ILE A 355 -23.43 -10.84 -5.22
C ILE A 355 -24.38 -11.32 -4.11
N PRO A 356 -25.39 -12.15 -4.41
CA PRO A 356 -26.36 -12.58 -3.41
C PRO A 356 -25.69 -13.40 -2.30
N HIS A 357 -26.18 -13.24 -1.07
CA HIS A 357 -25.63 -13.96 0.09
C HIS A 357 -25.72 -15.49 -0.03
N ASP A 358 -26.69 -16.02 -0.77
CA ASP A 358 -26.84 -17.46 -1.01
C ASP A 358 -25.79 -18.04 -1.99
N GLN A 359 -25.03 -17.17 -2.66
CA GLN A 359 -23.87 -17.52 -3.49
C GLN A 359 -22.55 -17.45 -2.73
N LEU A 360 -22.58 -17.08 -1.44
CA LEU A 360 -21.41 -16.92 -0.60
C LEU A 360 -21.28 -18.12 0.35
N SER A 361 -20.04 -18.51 0.59
CA SER A 361 -19.68 -19.54 1.55
C SER A 361 -18.35 -19.19 2.22
N THR A 362 -17.99 -19.96 3.24
CA THR A 362 -16.71 -19.84 3.93
C THR A 362 -15.89 -21.11 3.75
N PRO A 363 -14.56 -21.00 3.57
CA PRO A 363 -13.71 -22.18 3.54
C PRO A 363 -13.38 -22.68 4.95
N TYR A 364 -13.71 -21.93 6.00
CA TYR A 364 -13.42 -22.28 7.38
C TYR A 364 -14.43 -23.31 7.91
N ALA A 365 -13.93 -24.27 8.69
CA ALA A 365 -14.76 -25.30 9.32
C ALA A 365 -15.42 -24.81 10.63
N ASP A 366 -14.97 -23.67 11.16
CA ASP A 366 -15.59 -23.09 12.34
C ASP A 366 -16.93 -22.48 11.94
N ARG A 367 -18.03 -22.95 12.55
CA ARG A 367 -19.41 -22.53 12.22
C ARG A 367 -19.71 -21.07 12.61
N ASN A 368 -18.68 -20.25 12.73
CA ASN A 368 -18.77 -18.84 13.01
C ASN A 368 -19.32 -18.12 11.78
N THR A 369 -20.20 -17.15 12.03
CA THR A 369 -20.75 -16.30 10.97
C THR A 369 -19.61 -15.53 10.31
N LEU A 370 -19.52 -15.57 8.98
CA LEU A 370 -18.64 -14.69 8.22
C LEU A 370 -18.95 -13.24 8.56
N GLU A 371 -17.94 -12.49 8.99
CA GLU A 371 -18.05 -11.04 9.16
C GLU A 371 -17.39 -10.37 7.95
N ILE A 372 -18.23 -9.99 6.99
CA ILE A 372 -17.82 -9.29 5.76
C ILE A 372 -17.01 -8.03 6.14
N GLY A 373 -15.84 -7.87 5.53
CA GLY A 373 -14.98 -6.71 5.72
C GLY A 373 -13.97 -6.80 6.86
N LYS A 374 -13.90 -7.93 7.60
CA LYS A 374 -12.89 -8.16 8.65
C LYS A 374 -11.64 -8.93 8.21
N GLY A 375 -11.48 -9.15 6.90
CA GLY A 375 -10.34 -9.88 6.33
C GLY A 375 -10.54 -11.39 6.19
N ASP A 376 -11.71 -11.91 6.59
CA ASP A 376 -12.08 -13.31 6.36
C ASP A 376 -12.24 -13.61 4.86
N TRP A 377 -11.83 -14.82 4.45
CA TRP A 377 -12.02 -15.30 3.09
C TRP A 377 -13.49 -15.60 2.82
N VAL A 378 -14.00 -14.95 1.78
CA VAL A 378 -15.35 -15.19 1.24
C VAL A 378 -15.21 -16.00 -0.03
N VAL A 379 -15.81 -17.19 -0.04
CA VAL A 379 -15.84 -18.07 -1.23
C VAL A 379 -17.13 -17.78 -2.00
N VAL A 380 -16.97 -17.29 -3.22
CA VAL A 380 -18.10 -17.03 -4.12
C VAL A 380 -18.32 -18.23 -5.04
N ASN A 381 -19.58 -18.63 -5.23
CA ASN A 381 -19.97 -19.69 -6.14
C ASN A 381 -19.59 -19.33 -7.59
N PRO A 382 -18.64 -20.04 -8.24
CA PRO A 382 -18.24 -19.71 -9.61
C PRO A 382 -19.36 -19.86 -10.64
N ALA A 383 -20.35 -20.73 -10.37
CA ALA A 383 -21.49 -20.93 -11.26
C ALA A 383 -22.36 -19.69 -11.40
N TYR A 384 -22.37 -18.80 -10.38
CA TYR A 384 -23.07 -17.52 -10.43
C TYR A 384 -22.51 -16.60 -11.52
N PHE A 385 -21.17 -16.54 -11.64
CA PHE A 385 -20.50 -15.68 -12.63
C PHE A 385 -20.40 -16.30 -14.02
N ALA A 386 -20.52 -17.62 -14.15
CA ALA A 386 -20.39 -18.32 -15.42
C ALA A 386 -21.24 -17.71 -16.57
N PRO A 387 -22.54 -17.38 -16.40
CA PRO A 387 -23.30 -16.74 -17.46
C PRO A 387 -22.79 -15.33 -17.82
N MET A 388 -22.36 -14.53 -16.83
CA MET A 388 -21.87 -13.17 -17.04
C MET A 388 -20.55 -13.17 -17.81
N LEU A 389 -19.65 -14.09 -17.44
CA LEU A 389 -18.30 -14.16 -18.00
C LEU A 389 -18.24 -14.87 -19.37
N LYS A 390 -19.28 -15.63 -19.74
CA LYS A 390 -19.30 -16.40 -20.99
C LYS A 390 -19.25 -15.50 -22.22
N ASP A 391 -19.99 -14.40 -22.18
CA ASP A 391 -20.17 -13.48 -23.32
C ASP A 391 -19.40 -12.16 -23.11
N LEU A 392 -18.77 -11.98 -21.94
CA LEU A 392 -17.98 -10.81 -21.61
C LEU A 392 -16.64 -10.79 -22.35
N ASP A 393 -16.44 -9.75 -23.15
CA ASP A 393 -15.18 -9.45 -23.82
C ASP A 393 -14.70 -8.07 -23.34
N PRO A 394 -13.67 -8.00 -22.46
CA PRO A 394 -13.24 -6.73 -21.87
C PRO A 394 -12.84 -5.68 -22.90
N ALA A 395 -12.25 -6.09 -24.03
CA ALA A 395 -11.86 -5.14 -25.07
C ALA A 395 -13.09 -4.53 -25.75
N LYS A 396 -14.07 -5.37 -26.08
CA LYS A 396 -15.33 -4.87 -26.67
C LYS A 396 -16.15 -4.06 -25.69
N LEU A 397 -16.11 -4.38 -24.40
CA LEU A 397 -16.78 -3.57 -23.38
C LEU A 397 -16.19 -2.15 -23.35
N LEU A 398 -14.86 -2.02 -23.48
CA LEU A 398 -14.21 -0.73 -23.61
C LEU A 398 -14.60 -0.02 -24.91
N ASP A 399 -14.70 -0.74 -26.04
CA ASP A 399 -15.21 -0.15 -27.29
C ASP A 399 -16.64 0.38 -27.13
N LYS A 400 -17.50 -0.36 -26.40
CA LYS A 400 -18.87 0.07 -26.08
C LYS A 400 -18.89 1.28 -25.14
N TYR A 401 -17.98 1.33 -24.18
CA TYR A 401 -17.81 2.50 -23.33
C TYR A 401 -17.37 3.72 -24.15
N ASP A 402 -16.43 3.58 -25.08
CA ASP A 402 -16.01 4.66 -25.98
C ASP A 402 -17.18 5.17 -26.85
N ASP A 403 -18.03 4.25 -27.34
CA ASP A 403 -19.25 4.61 -28.05
C ASP A 403 -20.27 5.32 -27.16
N PHE A 404 -20.37 4.93 -25.89
CA PHE A 404 -21.19 5.63 -24.91
C PHE A 404 -20.68 7.04 -24.62
N VAL A 405 -19.36 7.22 -24.47
CA VAL A 405 -18.77 8.56 -24.30
C VAL A 405 -19.15 9.47 -25.47
N LYS A 406 -19.09 8.98 -26.72
CA LYS A 406 -19.55 9.73 -27.91
C LYS A 406 -21.06 10.00 -27.90
N TYR A 407 -21.85 9.10 -27.33
CA TYR A 407 -23.30 9.26 -27.20
C TYR A 407 -23.66 10.37 -26.21
N VAL A 408 -22.91 10.49 -25.11
CA VAL A 408 -23.12 11.48 -24.06
C VAL A 408 -22.65 12.88 -24.46
N GLY A 409 -21.56 13.01 -25.24
CA GLY A 409 -21.08 14.31 -25.75
C GLY A 409 -19.67 14.30 -26.30
#